data_AF-A0A377PPL0-F1
#
_entry.id   AF-A0A377PPL0-F1
#
_cell.length_a   1.000
_cell.length_b   1.000
_cell.length_c   1.000
_cell.angle_alpha   90.00
_cell.angle_beta   90.00
_cell.angle_gamma   90.00
#
_symmetry.space_group_name_H-M   'P 1'
#
loop_
_entity.id
_entity.type
_entity.pdbx_description
1 polymer ?
#
loop_
_entity_poly.entity_id
_entity_poly.type
_entity_poly.pdbx_seq_one_letter_code
_entity_poly.pdbx_strand_id
1 'polypeptide(L)'
;MAQYVYTMHRVGKIVPPKRHILKDISLSFFPGAKIGVLGLNGAGKSTLLRIMAGIDTEIEGEARPQPGIKIGYLPQEPKLNPDQTVREAVEEAVGEVKRALTRLDEVYALYADPDADFDKLAKEQGELEAIIQSHDGHNLDNQLERAADALRLPAWDAQIANLSGGERRRVAICRLLLEKPDMLLLDEPTNHLDAESVAWLERFLHDYEGTVVAITHDRYFLDNVAGWILELDRGEGIPWEGNYSSWLEQKDQRLAQEASAEAARRKSIEKELEWVRQGAKGRQSKGKARLARFEELNNVEYQKRNETSELFIPPGPRLGDKVLEVQNLSKSYGDRLLIEDLSFALPKGAIVGIIGPNGAGKSTLFRMISGKEQPDSGNIDLGETVVLASVDQFRDSMDDKKNRLGRSL
;
A
#
# COMPACT_ATOMS: atom_id res chain seq x y z
N MET A 1 -26.89 -1.44 18.08
CA MET A 1 -25.83 -1.37 17.06
C MET A 1 -24.55 -1.83 17.73
N ALA A 2 -23.77 -2.72 17.11
CA ALA A 2 -22.47 -3.10 17.66
C ALA A 2 -21.58 -1.85 17.73
N GLN A 3 -20.88 -1.64 18.85
CA GLN A 3 -20.09 -0.43 19.07
C GLN A 3 -18.79 -0.43 18.23
N TYR A 4 -18.33 -1.59 17.79
CA TYR A 4 -17.06 -1.79 17.11
C TYR A 4 -17.19 -2.76 15.92
N VAL A 5 -16.54 -2.41 14.82
CA VAL A 5 -16.47 -3.14 13.55
C VAL A 5 -15.39 -4.22 13.60
N TYR A 6 -14.31 -3.93 14.31
CA TYR A 6 -13.19 -4.84 14.53
C TYR A 6 -12.59 -4.58 15.90
N THR A 7 -12.12 -5.62 16.59
CA THR A 7 -11.46 -5.52 17.89
C THR A 7 -10.19 -6.34 17.92
N MET A 8 -9.17 -5.80 18.57
CA MET A 8 -7.88 -6.46 18.82
C MET A 8 -7.58 -6.36 20.31
N HIS A 9 -7.23 -7.47 20.93
CA HIS A 9 -6.89 -7.54 22.35
C HIS A 9 -5.52 -8.21 22.52
N ARG A 10 -4.53 -7.43 22.94
CA ARG A 10 -3.14 -7.87 23.19
C ARG A 10 -2.56 -8.67 22.03
N VAL A 11 -2.84 -8.25 20.81
CA VAL A 11 -2.39 -8.97 19.61
C VAL A 11 -0.87 -8.85 19.47
N GLY A 12 -0.21 -9.99 19.29
CA GLY A 12 1.23 -10.08 19.10
C GLY A 12 1.59 -10.99 17.94
N LYS A 13 2.73 -10.73 17.29
CA LYS A 13 3.28 -11.59 16.25
C LYS A 13 4.79 -11.74 16.42
N ILE A 14 5.22 -12.99 16.57
CA ILE A 14 6.63 -13.37 16.65
C ILE A 14 7.04 -13.99 15.31
N VAL A 15 8.16 -13.52 14.76
CA VAL A 15 8.76 -14.08 13.55
C VAL A 15 10.12 -14.70 13.88
N PRO A 16 10.51 -15.83 13.26
CA PRO A 16 11.81 -16.43 13.48
C PRO A 16 12.97 -15.44 13.26
N PRO A 17 14.03 -15.44 14.10
CA PRO A 17 14.35 -16.40 15.16
C PRO A 17 13.88 -16.01 16.57
N LYS A 18 12.78 -15.22 16.72
CA LYS A 18 12.14 -14.67 17.94
C LYS A 18 12.05 -13.12 17.96
N ARG A 19 11.89 -12.50 16.80
CA ARG A 19 11.63 -11.05 16.73
C ARG A 19 10.14 -10.80 16.88
N HIS A 20 9.73 -10.05 17.89
CA HIS A 20 8.37 -9.49 17.94
C HIS A 20 8.26 -8.41 16.87
N ILE A 21 7.39 -8.63 15.89
CA ILE A 21 7.04 -7.63 14.87
C ILE A 21 5.82 -6.83 15.33
N LEU A 22 4.89 -7.46 16.04
CA LEU A 22 3.78 -6.82 16.73
C LEU A 22 3.74 -7.30 18.18
N LYS A 23 3.33 -6.45 19.10
CA LYS A 23 3.32 -6.71 20.53
C LYS A 23 2.19 -5.92 21.20
N ASP A 24 1.39 -6.61 22.02
CA ASP A 24 0.37 -6.04 22.89
C ASP A 24 -0.64 -5.09 22.20
N ILE A 25 -0.88 -5.27 20.88
CA ILE A 25 -1.78 -4.41 20.10
C ILE A 25 -3.22 -4.57 20.62
N SER A 26 -3.75 -3.49 21.21
CA SER A 26 -5.10 -3.46 21.78
C SER A 26 -5.86 -2.26 21.20
N LEU A 27 -6.67 -2.52 20.18
CA LEU A 27 -7.34 -1.48 19.37
C LEU A 27 -8.81 -1.84 19.14
N SER A 28 -9.65 -0.82 19.06
CA SER A 28 -11.06 -0.96 18.69
C SER A 28 -11.33 -0.06 17.48
N PHE A 29 -11.97 -0.62 16.45
CA PHE A 29 -12.24 0.05 15.19
C PHE A 29 -13.71 0.42 15.11
N PHE A 30 -14.00 1.69 14.83
CA PHE A 30 -15.37 2.22 14.79
C PHE A 30 -15.96 2.19 13.37
N PRO A 31 -17.30 2.12 13.23
CA PRO A 31 -17.98 2.27 11.94
C PRO A 31 -17.64 3.60 11.27
N GLY A 32 -17.35 3.57 9.97
CA GLY A 32 -17.03 4.76 9.17
C GLY A 32 -15.64 5.38 9.42
N ALA A 33 -14.86 4.84 10.36
CA ALA A 33 -13.54 5.38 10.65
C ALA A 33 -12.58 5.23 9.45
N LYS A 34 -11.80 6.29 9.19
CA LYS A 34 -10.77 6.34 8.14
C LYS A 34 -9.41 6.38 8.79
N ILE A 35 -8.66 5.29 8.69
CA ILE A 35 -7.45 5.06 9.45
C ILE A 35 -6.27 4.88 8.50
N GLY A 36 -5.28 5.77 8.60
CA GLY A 36 -4.00 5.66 7.95
C GLY A 36 -3.00 4.91 8.83
N VAL A 37 -2.41 3.82 8.36
CA VAL A 37 -1.42 3.04 9.11
C VAL A 37 -0.02 3.45 8.69
N LEU A 38 0.75 3.97 9.64
CA LEU A 38 2.12 4.45 9.47
C LEU A 38 3.13 3.62 10.25
N GLY A 39 4.40 3.77 9.92
CA GLY A 39 5.50 3.07 10.59
C GLY A 39 6.66 2.80 9.65
N LEU A 40 7.82 2.48 10.23
CA LEU A 40 9.02 2.16 9.46
C LEU A 40 8.87 0.85 8.67
N ASN A 41 9.79 0.60 7.74
CA ASN A 41 9.86 -0.69 7.05
C ASN A 41 10.19 -1.80 8.06
N GLY A 42 9.37 -2.86 8.04
CA GLY A 42 9.46 -3.94 9.01
C GLY A 42 8.82 -3.65 10.37
N ALA A 43 8.08 -2.55 10.53
CA ALA A 43 7.31 -2.25 11.75
C ALA A 43 6.03 -3.11 11.91
N GLY A 44 5.69 -3.94 10.92
CA GLY A 44 4.55 -4.85 11.00
C GLY A 44 3.25 -4.36 10.34
N LYS A 45 3.28 -3.26 9.58
CA LYS A 45 2.10 -2.69 8.90
C LYS A 45 1.30 -3.72 8.09
N SER A 46 1.92 -4.33 7.08
CA SER A 46 1.25 -5.35 6.25
C SER A 46 0.86 -6.60 7.05
N THR A 47 1.62 -6.92 8.11
CA THR A 47 1.26 -8.03 9.02
C THR A 47 -0.01 -7.70 9.81
N LEU A 48 -0.18 -6.47 10.27
CA LEU A 48 -1.40 -6.01 10.95
C LEU A 48 -2.62 -6.20 10.05
N LEU A 49 -2.57 -5.71 8.80
CA LEU A 49 -3.68 -5.88 7.85
C LEU A 49 -3.96 -7.36 7.55
N ARG A 50 -2.92 -8.20 7.39
CA ARG A 50 -3.11 -9.66 7.18
C ARG A 50 -3.80 -10.34 8.34
N ILE A 51 -3.51 -9.92 9.57
CA ILE A 51 -4.20 -10.42 10.77
C ILE A 51 -5.66 -9.98 10.74
N MET A 52 -5.92 -8.72 10.41
CA MET A 52 -7.28 -8.17 10.32
C MET A 52 -8.11 -8.81 9.19
N ALA A 53 -7.47 -9.20 8.10
CA ALA A 53 -8.08 -9.91 6.98
C ALA A 53 -8.31 -11.40 7.27
N GLY A 54 -7.86 -11.93 8.42
CA GLY A 54 -7.94 -13.35 8.76
C GLY A 54 -6.97 -14.24 7.98
N ILE A 55 -5.99 -13.66 7.28
CA ILE A 55 -4.99 -14.39 6.49
C ILE A 55 -3.88 -14.92 7.39
N ASP A 56 -3.42 -14.10 8.34
CA ASP A 56 -2.41 -14.49 9.31
C ASP A 56 -3.08 -14.73 10.67
N THR A 57 -3.28 -16.00 11.02
CA THR A 57 -4.01 -16.43 12.24
C THR A 57 -3.09 -16.89 13.36
N GLU A 58 -1.80 -17.08 13.08
CA GLU A 58 -0.80 -17.48 14.08
C GLU A 58 -0.35 -16.27 14.89
N ILE A 59 -1.19 -15.83 15.82
CA ILE A 59 -0.98 -14.63 16.65
C ILE A 59 -1.05 -14.96 18.13
N GLU A 60 -0.44 -14.10 18.94
CA GLU A 60 -0.75 -13.97 20.36
C GLU A 60 -1.97 -13.06 20.52
N GLY A 61 -2.74 -13.22 21.60
CA GLY A 61 -3.93 -12.41 21.87
C GLY A 61 -5.14 -12.79 21.02
N GLU A 62 -6.07 -11.86 20.82
CA GLU A 62 -7.32 -12.08 20.09
C GLU A 62 -7.57 -10.97 19.07
N ALA A 63 -7.82 -11.33 17.81
CA ALA A 63 -8.28 -10.43 16.76
C ALA A 63 -9.66 -10.91 16.29
N ARG A 64 -10.69 -10.06 16.41
CA ARG A 64 -12.07 -10.45 16.14
C ARG A 64 -12.81 -9.40 15.31
N PRO A 65 -13.35 -9.76 14.13
CA PRO A 65 -14.28 -8.94 13.39
C PRO A 65 -15.67 -8.98 14.04
N GLN A 66 -16.49 -7.96 13.76
CA GLN A 66 -17.92 -8.00 14.07
C GLN A 66 -18.59 -9.18 13.33
N PRO A 67 -19.43 -10.00 14.00
CA PRO A 67 -20.14 -11.09 13.33
C PRO A 67 -20.98 -10.58 12.14
N GLY A 68 -20.85 -11.26 11.00
CA GLY A 68 -21.62 -10.96 9.78
C GLY A 68 -21.05 -9.84 8.91
N ILE A 69 -19.92 -9.24 9.29
CA ILE A 69 -19.30 -8.18 8.50
C ILE A 69 -18.56 -8.72 7.26
N LYS A 70 -18.67 -8.01 6.13
CA LYS A 70 -17.89 -8.26 4.92
C LYS A 70 -16.58 -7.46 4.98
N ILE A 71 -15.44 -8.14 5.00
CA ILE A 71 -14.11 -7.52 4.99
C ILE A 71 -13.48 -7.71 3.62
N GLY A 72 -13.12 -6.59 2.98
CA GLY A 72 -12.36 -6.59 1.75
C GLY A 72 -10.88 -6.32 2.02
N TYR A 73 -10.00 -7.11 1.42
CA TYR A 73 -8.55 -6.96 1.57
C TYR A 73 -7.84 -6.85 0.21
N LEU A 74 -7.08 -5.77 0.05
CA LEU A 74 -6.17 -5.56 -1.08
C LEU A 74 -4.72 -5.78 -0.62
N PRO A 75 -4.08 -6.90 -0.97
CA PRO A 75 -2.66 -7.10 -0.70
C PRO A 75 -1.79 -6.21 -1.60
N GLN A 76 -0.51 -6.07 -1.22
CA GLN A 76 0.46 -5.34 -2.02
C GLN A 76 0.61 -5.92 -3.44
N GLU A 77 0.57 -7.24 -3.55
CA GLU A 77 0.61 -8.00 -4.80
C GLU A 77 -0.68 -8.81 -4.96
N PRO A 78 -1.67 -8.29 -5.73
CA PRO A 78 -2.94 -8.98 -5.91
C PRO A 78 -2.80 -10.27 -6.68
N LYS A 79 -3.47 -11.31 -6.18
CA LYS A 79 -3.60 -12.60 -6.85
C LYS A 79 -4.92 -12.62 -7.59
N LEU A 80 -4.85 -12.47 -8.91
CA LEU A 80 -5.98 -12.66 -9.81
C LEU A 80 -5.76 -13.95 -10.61
N ASN A 81 -6.84 -14.59 -11.04
CA ASN A 81 -6.75 -15.79 -11.87
C ASN A 81 -6.15 -15.43 -13.24
N PRO A 82 -4.98 -15.98 -13.63
CA PRO A 82 -4.33 -15.63 -14.89
C PRO A 82 -5.13 -16.02 -16.13
N ASP A 83 -6.00 -17.03 -16.02
CA ASP A 83 -6.79 -17.57 -17.13
C ASP A 83 -8.01 -16.72 -17.47
N GLN A 84 -8.35 -15.74 -16.63
CA GLN A 84 -9.50 -14.86 -16.81
C GLN A 84 -9.16 -13.61 -17.64
N THR A 85 -10.20 -13.06 -18.24
CA THR A 85 -10.21 -11.71 -18.79
C THR A 85 -10.42 -10.66 -17.70
N VAL A 86 -10.11 -9.39 -18.01
CA VAL A 86 -10.41 -8.26 -17.10
C VAL A 86 -11.88 -8.23 -16.73
N ARG A 87 -12.78 -8.43 -17.71
CA ARG A 87 -14.22 -8.43 -17.47
C ARG A 87 -14.65 -9.52 -16.50
N GLU A 88 -14.21 -10.75 -16.72
CA GLU A 88 -14.56 -11.87 -15.84
C GLU A 88 -14.09 -11.62 -14.41
N ALA A 89 -12.86 -11.15 -14.20
CA ALA A 89 -12.34 -10.91 -12.85
C ALA A 89 -13.02 -9.76 -12.12
N VAL A 90 -13.50 -8.73 -12.83
CA VAL A 90 -14.28 -7.64 -12.25
C VAL A 90 -15.71 -8.09 -11.96
N GLU A 91 -16.33 -8.84 -12.89
CA GLU A 91 -17.68 -9.37 -12.73
C GLU A 91 -17.81 -10.39 -11.59
N GLU A 92 -16.71 -11.06 -11.19
CA GLU A 92 -16.69 -11.90 -9.98
C GLU A 92 -17.15 -11.13 -8.73
N ALA A 93 -16.81 -9.85 -8.61
CA ALA A 93 -17.23 -9.01 -7.47
C ALA A 93 -18.75 -8.89 -7.33
N VAL A 94 -19.43 -8.96 -8.46
CA VAL A 94 -20.87 -8.71 -8.62
C VAL A 94 -21.58 -9.96 -9.12
N GLY A 95 -20.95 -11.13 -8.99
CA GLY A 95 -21.44 -12.39 -9.52
C GLY A 95 -22.74 -12.86 -8.87
N GLU A 96 -23.04 -12.44 -7.64
CA GLU A 96 -24.35 -12.65 -7.03
C GLU A 96 -25.46 -11.88 -7.77
N VAL A 97 -25.24 -10.59 -8.00
CA VAL A 97 -26.18 -9.70 -8.72
C VAL A 97 -26.34 -10.14 -10.18
N LYS A 98 -25.24 -10.48 -10.85
CA LYS A 98 -25.27 -10.95 -12.24
C LYS A 98 -26.03 -12.27 -12.37
N ARG A 99 -25.81 -13.23 -11.46
CA ARG A 99 -26.59 -14.47 -11.42
C ARG A 99 -28.07 -14.20 -11.15
N ALA A 100 -28.38 -13.25 -10.27
CA ALA A 100 -29.75 -12.87 -10.00
C ALA A 100 -30.45 -12.28 -11.24
N LEU A 101 -29.76 -11.42 -11.99
CA LEU A 101 -30.26 -10.87 -13.27
C LEU A 101 -30.49 -11.96 -14.31
N THR A 102 -29.51 -12.84 -14.55
CA THR A 102 -29.66 -13.95 -15.50
C THR A 102 -30.80 -14.88 -15.11
N ARG A 103 -30.93 -15.19 -13.81
CA ARG A 103 -32.01 -16.03 -13.31
C ARG A 103 -33.37 -15.34 -13.43
N LEU A 104 -33.44 -14.03 -13.25
CA LEU A 104 -34.66 -13.26 -13.44
C LEU A 104 -35.13 -13.30 -14.90
N ASP A 105 -34.20 -13.21 -15.87
CA ASP A 105 -34.52 -13.37 -17.29
C ASP A 105 -35.05 -14.78 -17.62
N GLU A 106 -34.48 -15.82 -17.01
CA GLU A 106 -35.00 -17.19 -17.12
C GLU A 106 -36.41 -17.31 -16.52
N VAL A 107 -36.67 -16.69 -15.37
CA VAL A 107 -38.01 -16.64 -14.75
C VAL A 107 -38.99 -15.93 -15.68
N TYR A 108 -38.60 -14.83 -16.32
CA TYR A 108 -39.42 -14.15 -17.34
C TYR A 108 -39.74 -15.04 -18.54
N ALA A 109 -38.77 -15.84 -19.01
CA ALA A 109 -39.02 -16.79 -20.08
C ALA A 109 -39.96 -17.92 -19.65
N LEU A 110 -39.84 -18.41 -18.42
CA LEU A 110 -40.68 -19.47 -17.87
C LEU A 110 -42.15 -19.06 -17.69
N TYR A 111 -42.46 -17.77 -17.53
CA TYR A 111 -43.84 -17.29 -17.54
C TYR A 111 -44.57 -17.55 -18.87
N ALA A 112 -43.85 -17.77 -19.97
CA ALA A 112 -44.45 -18.13 -21.25
C ALA A 112 -44.75 -19.64 -21.39
N ASP A 113 -44.28 -20.47 -20.44
CA ASP A 113 -44.52 -21.91 -20.43
C ASP A 113 -45.91 -22.22 -19.81
N PRO A 114 -46.82 -22.89 -20.53
CA PRO A 114 -48.13 -23.27 -20.02
C PRO A 114 -48.11 -24.20 -18.79
N ASP A 115 -47.01 -24.94 -18.59
CA ASP A 115 -46.85 -25.90 -17.48
C ASP A 115 -46.11 -25.30 -16.26
N ALA A 116 -45.78 -24.00 -16.30
CA ALA A 116 -45.06 -23.34 -15.23
C ALA A 116 -45.90 -23.14 -13.96
N ASP A 117 -45.24 -23.27 -12.81
CA ASP A 117 -45.83 -22.98 -11.50
C ASP A 117 -45.71 -21.49 -11.21
N PHE A 118 -46.75 -20.73 -11.55
CA PHE A 118 -46.77 -19.26 -11.43
C PHE A 118 -46.56 -18.76 -10.00
N ASP A 119 -47.04 -19.48 -8.98
CA ASP A 119 -46.87 -19.08 -7.59
C ASP A 119 -45.40 -19.21 -7.16
N LYS A 120 -44.70 -20.26 -7.60
CA LYS A 120 -43.25 -20.41 -7.37
C LYS A 120 -42.44 -19.36 -8.12
N LEU A 121 -42.76 -19.10 -9.39
CA LEU A 121 -42.06 -18.09 -10.20
C LEU A 121 -42.21 -16.69 -9.60
N ALA A 122 -43.40 -16.31 -9.13
CA ALA A 122 -43.62 -15.02 -8.50
C ALA A 122 -42.83 -14.85 -7.20
N LYS A 123 -42.71 -15.92 -6.40
CA LYS A 123 -41.90 -15.91 -5.18
C LYS A 123 -40.40 -15.77 -5.51
N GLU A 124 -39.91 -16.57 -6.46
CA GLU A 124 -38.51 -16.51 -6.88
C GLU A 124 -38.16 -15.15 -7.49
N GLN A 125 -39.05 -14.59 -8.33
CA GLN A 125 -38.92 -13.23 -8.86
C GLN A 125 -38.75 -12.19 -7.75
N GLY A 126 -39.60 -12.23 -6.71
CA GLY A 126 -39.51 -11.27 -5.60
C GLY A 126 -38.20 -11.38 -4.81
N GLU A 127 -37.67 -12.59 -4.63
CA GLU A 127 -36.37 -12.81 -3.98
C GLU A 127 -35.21 -12.26 -4.84
N LEU A 128 -35.26 -12.48 -6.16
CA LEU A 128 -34.24 -11.98 -7.11
C LEU A 128 -34.28 -10.45 -7.23
N GLU A 129 -35.47 -9.86 -7.35
CA GLU A 129 -35.64 -8.40 -7.40
C GLU A 129 -35.12 -7.72 -6.12
N ALA A 130 -35.31 -8.34 -4.95
CA ALA A 130 -34.76 -7.82 -3.70
C ALA A 130 -33.22 -7.80 -3.71
N ILE A 131 -32.57 -8.85 -4.23
CA ILE A 131 -31.10 -8.92 -4.36
C ILE A 131 -30.59 -7.87 -5.36
N ILE A 132 -31.27 -7.73 -6.50
CA ILE A 132 -30.89 -6.77 -7.54
C ILE A 132 -31.06 -5.34 -7.00
N GLN A 133 -32.16 -5.05 -6.32
CA GLN A 133 -32.42 -3.73 -5.76
C GLN A 133 -31.45 -3.37 -4.63
N SER A 134 -31.09 -4.32 -3.76
CA SER A 134 -30.16 -4.05 -2.65
C SER A 134 -28.74 -3.70 -3.12
N HIS A 135 -28.37 -4.11 -4.34
CA HIS A 135 -27.04 -3.85 -4.92
C HIS A 135 -27.03 -2.82 -6.05
N ASP A 136 -28.17 -2.16 -6.32
CA ASP A 136 -28.36 -1.28 -7.49
C ASP A 136 -27.99 -1.98 -8.82
N GLY A 137 -28.37 -3.24 -8.95
CA GLY A 137 -27.96 -4.13 -10.03
C GLY A 137 -28.45 -3.73 -11.41
N HIS A 138 -29.52 -2.93 -11.53
CA HIS A 138 -29.98 -2.41 -12.81
C HIS A 138 -29.01 -1.38 -13.43
N ASN A 139 -28.18 -0.74 -12.62
CA ASN A 139 -27.14 0.18 -13.07
C ASN A 139 -25.76 -0.49 -13.15
N LEU A 140 -25.69 -1.82 -13.04
CA LEU A 140 -24.44 -2.53 -12.86
C LEU A 140 -23.44 -2.26 -14.00
N ASP A 141 -23.86 -2.39 -15.26
CA ASP A 141 -22.97 -2.13 -16.41
C ASP A 141 -22.42 -0.69 -16.41
N ASN A 142 -23.27 0.30 -16.09
CA ASN A 142 -22.84 1.70 -15.99
C ASN A 142 -21.87 1.92 -14.80
N GLN A 143 -22.08 1.23 -13.68
CA GLN A 143 -21.17 1.29 -12.53
C GLN A 143 -19.82 0.65 -12.88
N LEU A 144 -19.83 -0.49 -13.59
CA LEU A 144 -18.65 -1.19 -14.06
C LEU A 144 -17.82 -0.31 -14.99
N GLU A 145 -18.43 0.27 -16.02
CA GLU A 145 -17.73 1.15 -16.99
C GLU A 145 -17.16 2.39 -16.29
N ARG A 146 -17.94 3.05 -15.41
CA ARG A 146 -17.45 4.23 -14.68
C ARG A 146 -16.28 3.90 -13.76
N ALA A 147 -16.32 2.76 -13.08
CA ALA A 147 -15.22 2.31 -12.21
C ALA A 147 -13.98 1.92 -13.04
N ALA A 148 -14.19 1.26 -14.18
CA ALA A 148 -13.13 0.85 -15.09
C ALA A 148 -12.41 2.05 -15.71
N ASP A 149 -13.17 3.04 -16.18
CA ASP A 149 -12.65 4.29 -16.73
C ASP A 149 -11.87 5.08 -15.68
N ALA A 150 -12.43 5.22 -14.48
CA ALA A 150 -11.81 5.98 -13.40
C ALA A 150 -10.47 5.37 -12.95
N LEU A 151 -10.37 4.04 -12.94
CA LEU A 151 -9.13 3.31 -12.62
C LEU A 151 -8.29 3.00 -13.87
N ARG A 152 -8.70 3.47 -15.05
CA ARG A 152 -7.99 3.28 -16.32
C ARG A 152 -7.58 1.82 -16.52
N LEU A 153 -8.58 0.94 -16.42
CA LEU A 153 -8.37 -0.48 -16.63
C LEU A 153 -7.93 -0.78 -18.07
N PRO A 154 -7.23 -1.90 -18.29
CA PRO A 154 -7.03 -2.44 -19.64
C PRO A 154 -8.36 -2.79 -20.30
N ALA A 155 -8.31 -3.10 -21.60
CA ALA A 155 -9.47 -3.55 -22.35
C ALA A 155 -10.14 -4.76 -21.66
N TRP A 156 -11.47 -4.81 -21.73
CA TRP A 156 -12.29 -5.82 -21.05
C TRP A 156 -11.95 -7.26 -21.43
N ASP A 157 -11.53 -7.49 -22.66
CA ASP A 157 -11.12 -8.79 -23.24
C ASP A 157 -9.65 -9.14 -23.00
N ALA A 158 -8.86 -8.24 -22.40
CA ALA A 158 -7.46 -8.50 -22.11
C ALA A 158 -7.32 -9.62 -21.06
N GLN A 159 -6.42 -10.57 -21.32
CA GLN A 159 -6.11 -11.65 -20.38
C GLN A 159 -5.25 -11.17 -19.22
N ILE A 160 -5.59 -11.60 -18.00
CA ILE A 160 -4.89 -11.24 -16.76
C ILE A 160 -3.43 -11.67 -16.75
N ALA A 161 -3.12 -12.83 -17.34
CA ALA A 161 -1.74 -13.31 -17.50
C ALA A 161 -0.82 -12.29 -18.19
N ASN A 162 -1.37 -11.49 -19.11
CA ASN A 162 -0.61 -10.55 -19.95
C ASN A 162 -0.49 -9.15 -19.35
N LEU A 163 -1.20 -8.87 -18.25
CA LEU A 163 -1.21 -7.56 -17.62
C LEU A 163 0.11 -7.29 -16.87
N SER A 164 0.51 -6.02 -16.81
CA SER A 164 1.57 -5.59 -15.90
C SER A 164 1.13 -5.68 -14.43
N GLY A 165 2.08 -5.67 -13.49
CA GLY A 165 1.75 -5.68 -12.06
C GLY A 165 0.86 -4.50 -11.63
N GLY A 166 1.09 -3.32 -12.21
CA GLY A 166 0.24 -2.14 -11.97
C GLY A 166 -1.17 -2.28 -12.55
N GLU A 167 -1.32 -2.87 -13.75
CA GLU A 167 -2.64 -3.14 -14.34
C GLU A 167 -3.42 -4.18 -13.54
N ARG A 168 -2.79 -5.30 -13.16
CA ARG A 168 -3.42 -6.30 -12.28
C ARG A 168 -3.89 -5.67 -10.97
N ARG A 169 -3.11 -4.74 -10.42
CA ARG A 169 -3.49 -4.03 -9.21
C ARG A 169 -4.72 -3.15 -9.40
N ARG A 170 -4.81 -2.40 -10.50
CA ARG A 170 -6.00 -1.58 -10.80
C ARG A 170 -7.25 -2.44 -10.98
N VAL A 171 -7.14 -3.59 -11.64
CA VAL A 171 -8.23 -4.57 -11.77
C VAL A 171 -8.66 -5.07 -10.38
N ALA A 172 -7.71 -5.43 -9.52
CA ALA A 172 -8.01 -5.89 -8.17
C ALA A 172 -8.65 -4.81 -7.28
N ILE A 173 -8.19 -3.55 -7.40
CA ILE A 173 -8.83 -2.41 -6.73
C ILE A 173 -10.26 -2.28 -7.22
N CYS A 174 -10.49 -2.22 -8.54
CA CYS A 174 -11.82 -2.07 -9.13
C CYS A 174 -12.79 -3.14 -8.62
N ARG A 175 -12.38 -4.41 -8.70
CA ARG A 175 -13.12 -5.56 -8.17
C ARG A 175 -13.48 -5.35 -6.70
N LEU A 176 -12.49 -5.02 -5.85
CA LEU A 176 -12.70 -4.88 -4.41
C LEU A 176 -13.67 -3.74 -4.06
N LEU A 177 -13.60 -2.62 -4.76
CA LEU A 177 -14.49 -1.48 -4.51
C LEU A 177 -15.93 -1.78 -4.94
N LEU A 178 -16.11 -2.58 -6.00
CA LEU A 178 -17.42 -3.03 -6.47
C LEU A 178 -18.06 -4.07 -5.54
N GLU A 179 -17.25 -4.85 -4.81
CA GLU A 179 -17.76 -5.77 -3.79
C GLU A 179 -18.44 -5.05 -2.60
N LYS A 180 -18.20 -3.74 -2.44
CA LYS A 180 -18.73 -2.87 -1.37
C LYS A 180 -18.69 -3.51 0.05
N PRO A 181 -17.53 -3.98 0.53
CA PRO A 181 -17.40 -4.58 1.86
C PRO A 181 -17.62 -3.56 2.99
N ASP A 182 -18.19 -3.93 4.14
CA ASP A 182 -18.36 -2.99 5.26
C ASP A 182 -17.03 -2.45 5.82
N MET A 183 -15.93 -3.19 5.63
CA MET A 183 -14.58 -2.78 6.03
C MET A 183 -13.55 -3.03 4.92
N LEU A 184 -12.75 -2.01 4.58
CA LEU A 184 -11.66 -2.08 3.60
C LEU A 184 -10.30 -2.10 4.30
N LEU A 185 -9.47 -3.06 3.91
CA LEU A 185 -8.09 -3.25 4.35
C LEU A 185 -7.17 -3.11 3.13
N LEU A 186 -6.43 -2.00 3.02
CA LEU A 186 -5.68 -1.65 1.81
C LEU A 186 -4.19 -1.55 2.09
N ASP A 187 -3.39 -2.44 1.50
CA ASP A 187 -1.93 -2.41 1.62
C ASP A 187 -1.30 -1.65 0.44
N GLU A 188 -0.90 -0.40 0.67
CA GLU A 188 -0.27 0.50 -0.29
C GLU A 188 -1.08 0.71 -1.59
N PRO A 189 -2.36 1.14 -1.51
CA PRO A 189 -3.26 1.14 -2.66
C PRO A 189 -2.93 2.19 -3.72
N THR A 190 -2.19 3.25 -3.37
CA THR A 190 -1.79 4.34 -4.28
C THR A 190 -0.58 3.98 -5.13
N ASN A 191 0.17 2.93 -4.77
CA ASN A 191 1.37 2.54 -5.51
C ASN A 191 1.01 2.00 -6.89
N HIS A 192 1.73 2.48 -7.91
CA HIS A 192 1.52 2.22 -9.34
C HIS A 192 0.24 2.82 -9.93
N LEU A 193 -0.43 3.74 -9.22
CA LEU A 193 -1.49 4.58 -9.78
C LEU A 193 -0.91 5.88 -10.35
N ASP A 194 -1.55 6.44 -11.37
CA ASP A 194 -1.26 7.81 -11.81
C ASP A 194 -2.04 8.83 -10.96
N ALA A 195 -1.67 10.11 -11.06
CA ALA A 195 -2.21 11.15 -10.19
C ALA A 195 -3.75 11.28 -10.27
N GLU A 196 -4.33 11.09 -11.47
CA GLU A 196 -5.79 11.12 -11.63
C GLU A 196 -6.47 9.94 -10.96
N SER A 197 -5.91 8.73 -11.12
CA SER A 197 -6.43 7.52 -10.47
C SER A 197 -6.31 7.60 -8.95
N VAL A 198 -5.23 8.18 -8.42
CA VAL A 198 -5.05 8.45 -6.98
C VAL A 198 -6.12 9.41 -6.50
N ALA A 199 -6.32 10.54 -7.18
CA ALA A 199 -7.32 11.54 -6.78
C ALA A 199 -8.75 10.98 -6.81
N TRP A 200 -9.07 10.10 -7.77
CA TRP A 200 -10.35 9.41 -7.79
C TRP A 200 -10.50 8.45 -6.61
N LEU A 201 -9.48 7.63 -6.34
CA LEU A 201 -9.48 6.68 -5.23
C LEU A 201 -9.60 7.39 -3.87
N GLU A 202 -8.93 8.54 -3.73
CA GLU A 202 -9.02 9.39 -2.55
C GLU A 202 -10.46 9.85 -2.28
N ARG A 203 -11.14 10.39 -3.30
CA ARG A 203 -12.55 10.78 -3.19
C ARG A 203 -13.46 9.60 -2.87
N PHE A 204 -13.25 8.47 -3.54
CA PHE A 204 -14.03 7.27 -3.28
C PHE A 204 -13.89 6.81 -1.82
N LEU A 205 -12.66 6.75 -1.30
CA LEU A 205 -12.40 6.29 0.07
C LEU A 205 -12.82 7.31 1.13
N HIS A 206 -12.81 8.60 0.81
CA HIS A 206 -13.40 9.65 1.63
C HIS A 206 -14.91 9.42 1.81
N ASP A 207 -15.64 9.26 0.70
CA ASP A 207 -17.10 9.12 0.70
C ASP A 207 -17.60 7.72 1.09
N TYR A 208 -16.68 6.75 1.25
CA TYR A 208 -17.02 5.37 1.59
C TYR A 208 -17.76 5.30 2.95
N GLU A 209 -18.91 4.65 3.03
CA GLU A 209 -19.65 4.60 4.31
C GLU A 209 -19.01 3.64 5.33
N GLY A 210 -18.31 2.63 4.84
CA GLY A 210 -17.62 1.64 5.67
C GLY A 210 -16.32 2.13 6.29
N THR A 211 -15.75 1.30 7.15
CA THR A 211 -14.46 1.56 7.81
C THR A 211 -13.32 1.30 6.82
N VAL A 212 -12.35 2.21 6.73
CA VAL A 212 -11.19 2.08 5.85
C VAL A 212 -9.92 2.06 6.69
N VAL A 213 -9.08 1.04 6.51
CA VAL A 213 -7.75 0.94 7.09
C VAL A 213 -6.75 0.78 5.96
N ALA A 214 -5.95 1.82 5.71
CA ALA A 214 -5.03 1.86 4.58
C ALA A 214 -3.60 2.12 5.05
N ILE A 215 -2.66 1.31 4.57
CA ILE A 215 -1.23 1.63 4.62
C ILE A 215 -0.92 2.45 3.39
N THR A 216 -0.33 3.63 3.56
CA THR A 216 0.13 4.44 2.43
C THR A 216 1.27 5.34 2.84
N HIS A 217 2.13 5.65 1.86
CA HIS A 217 3.12 6.72 1.95
C HIS A 217 2.65 8.04 1.32
N ASP A 218 1.44 8.06 0.74
CA ASP A 218 0.86 9.26 0.15
C ASP A 218 0.37 10.23 1.22
N ARG A 219 1.03 11.38 1.31
CA ARG A 219 0.72 12.41 2.30
C ARG A 219 -0.62 13.09 2.04
N TYR A 220 -1.01 13.26 0.78
CA TYR A 220 -2.30 13.88 0.43
C TYR A 220 -3.45 12.97 0.84
N PHE A 221 -3.32 11.66 0.57
CA PHE A 221 -4.29 10.68 1.03
C PHE A 221 -4.48 10.72 2.56
N LEU A 222 -3.38 10.75 3.32
CA LEU A 222 -3.43 10.77 4.78
C LEU A 222 -3.91 12.10 5.35
N ASP A 223 -3.82 13.19 4.58
CA ASP A 223 -4.31 14.49 5.03
C ASP A 223 -5.79 14.70 4.71
N ASN A 224 -6.24 14.20 3.56
CA ASN A 224 -7.60 14.42 3.05
C ASN A 224 -8.59 13.33 3.43
N VAL A 225 -8.15 12.07 3.57
CA VAL A 225 -9.04 10.92 3.85
C VAL A 225 -8.96 10.47 5.30
N ALA A 226 -7.76 10.41 5.87
CA ALA A 226 -7.59 9.83 7.20
C ALA A 226 -8.07 10.80 8.29
N GLY A 227 -9.02 10.33 9.12
CA GLY A 227 -9.40 10.98 10.37
C GLY A 227 -8.63 10.46 11.58
N TRP A 228 -7.91 9.34 11.39
CA TRP A 228 -7.09 8.70 12.40
C TRP A 228 -5.79 8.21 11.80
N ILE A 229 -4.70 8.33 12.56
CA ILE A 229 -3.41 7.75 12.23
C ILE A 229 -3.09 6.65 13.24
N LEU A 230 -2.77 5.46 12.76
CA LEU A 230 -2.22 4.38 13.56
C LEU A 230 -0.74 4.26 13.26
N GLU A 231 0.10 4.77 14.16
CA GLU A 231 1.54 4.60 14.06
C GLU A 231 1.95 3.26 14.69
N LEU A 232 2.60 2.40 13.89
CA LEU A 232 3.31 1.23 14.37
C LEU A 232 4.78 1.59 14.59
N ASP A 233 5.19 1.63 15.86
CA ASP A 233 6.58 1.76 16.24
C ASP A 233 6.95 0.68 17.27
N ARG A 234 8.10 0.04 17.08
CA ARG A 234 8.62 -1.04 17.95
C ARG A 234 7.63 -2.19 18.20
N GLY A 235 6.70 -2.40 17.27
CA GLY A 235 5.65 -3.41 17.34
C GLY A 235 4.45 -3.01 18.20
N GLU A 236 4.44 -1.81 18.77
CA GLU A 236 3.31 -1.24 19.51
C GLU A 236 2.51 -0.32 18.57
N GLY A 237 1.21 -0.20 18.82
CA GLY A 237 0.29 0.62 18.03
C GLY A 237 -0.12 1.86 18.80
N ILE A 238 0.21 3.03 18.26
CA ILE A 238 -0.07 4.33 18.85
C ILE A 238 -1.13 5.02 17.98
N PRO A 239 -2.42 4.97 18.36
CA PRO A 239 -3.46 5.69 17.65
C PRO A 239 -3.40 7.19 17.95
N TRP A 240 -3.66 7.99 16.93
CA TRP A 240 -3.78 9.44 16.98
C TRP A 240 -5.05 9.86 16.25
N GLU A 241 -5.86 10.69 16.88
CA GLU A 241 -7.03 11.30 16.26
C GLU A 241 -6.60 12.57 15.53
N GLY A 242 -6.77 12.59 14.21
CA GLY A 242 -6.33 13.66 13.35
C GLY A 242 -5.70 13.18 12.05
N ASN A 243 -5.36 14.13 11.21
CA ASN A 243 -4.76 13.92 9.90
C ASN A 243 -3.23 13.79 9.98
N TYR A 244 -2.59 13.54 8.83
CA TYR A 244 -1.13 13.42 8.74
C TYR A 244 -0.38 14.64 9.30
N SER A 245 -0.83 15.85 8.98
CA SER A 245 -0.14 17.08 9.37
C SER A 245 -0.12 17.24 10.89
N SER A 246 -1.27 17.04 11.55
CA SER A 246 -1.37 17.07 13.02
C SER A 246 -0.54 15.98 13.70
N TRP A 247 -0.50 14.78 13.11
CA TRP A 247 0.32 13.67 13.62
C TRP A 247 1.81 13.98 13.50
N LEU A 248 2.25 14.62 12.40
CA LEU A 248 3.66 14.95 12.20
C LEU A 248 4.15 15.97 13.23
N GLU A 249 3.34 17.00 13.52
CA GLU A 249 3.63 17.97 14.59
C GLU A 249 3.72 17.30 15.96
N GLN A 250 2.76 16.43 16.27
CA GLN A 250 2.75 15.66 17.52
C GLN A 250 3.98 14.75 17.64
N LYS A 251 4.36 14.08 16.54
CA LYS A 251 5.52 13.20 16.48
C LYS A 251 6.82 13.95 16.68
N ASP A 252 6.99 15.11 16.06
CA ASP A 252 8.18 15.94 16.23
C ASP A 252 8.35 16.37 17.69
N GLN A 253 7.26 16.83 18.33
CA GLN A 253 7.26 17.17 19.76
C GLN A 253 7.59 15.98 20.64
N ARG A 254 7.05 14.79 20.33
CA ARG A 254 7.32 13.54 21.07
C ARG A 254 8.79 13.14 20.96
N LEU A 255 9.35 13.16 19.74
CA LEU A 255 10.75 12.84 19.49
C LEU A 255 11.69 13.85 20.17
N ALA A 256 11.37 15.14 20.17
CA ALA A 256 12.13 16.15 20.88
C ALA A 256 12.14 15.91 22.41
N GLN A 257 10.98 15.55 22.98
CA GLN A 257 10.88 15.19 24.39
C GLN A 257 11.67 13.93 24.71
N GLU A 258 11.54 12.87 23.91
CA GLU A 258 12.29 11.62 24.07
C GLU A 258 13.80 11.86 23.99
N ALA A 259 14.27 12.58 22.98
CA ALA A 259 15.69 12.92 22.82
C ALA A 259 16.22 13.71 24.03
N SER A 260 15.45 14.65 24.56
CA SER A 260 15.83 15.42 25.76
C SER A 260 15.90 14.55 27.02
N ALA A 261 14.92 13.66 27.22
CA ALA A 261 14.88 12.73 28.35
C ALA A 261 16.03 11.72 28.28
N GLU A 262 16.38 11.27 27.07
CA GLU A 262 17.48 10.36 26.84
C GLU A 262 18.84 11.02 26.99
N ALA A 263 19.01 12.26 26.53
CA ALA A 263 20.22 13.02 26.80
C ALA A 263 20.42 13.21 28.32
N ALA A 264 19.34 13.50 29.06
CA ALA A 264 19.39 13.59 30.52
C ALA A 264 19.73 12.23 31.17
N ARG A 265 19.13 11.13 30.69
CA ARG A 265 19.39 9.76 31.15
C ARG A 265 20.84 9.36 30.88
N ARG A 266 21.36 9.60 29.68
CA ARG A 266 22.73 9.33 29.27
C ARG A 266 23.73 10.12 30.12
N LYS A 267 23.46 11.41 30.37
CA LYS A 267 24.28 12.23 31.27
C LYS A 267 24.28 11.71 32.71
N SER A 268 23.16 11.16 33.18
CA SER A 268 23.09 10.48 34.49
C SER A 268 23.93 9.21 34.51
N ILE A 269 23.86 8.40 33.44
CA ILE A 269 24.65 7.17 33.30
C ILE A 269 26.15 7.50 33.24
N GLU A 270 26.55 8.52 32.48
CA GLU A 270 27.95 8.95 32.36
C GLU A 270 28.52 9.41 33.72
N LYS A 271 27.76 10.20 34.49
CA LYS A 271 28.15 10.57 35.87
C LYS A 271 28.30 9.36 36.79
N GLU A 272 27.42 8.37 36.64
CA GLU A 272 27.47 7.15 37.44
C GLU A 272 28.66 6.26 37.02
N LEU A 273 28.97 6.17 35.72
CA LEU A 273 30.15 5.51 35.15
C LEU A 273 31.46 6.16 35.62
N GLU A 274 31.52 7.48 35.65
CA GLU A 274 32.68 8.23 36.13
C GLU A 274 32.95 7.94 37.61
N TRP A 275 31.91 7.90 38.44
CA TRP A 275 32.01 7.48 39.84
C TRP A 275 32.49 6.03 40.02
N VAL A 276 31.98 5.10 39.21
CA VAL A 276 32.42 3.69 39.23
C VAL A 276 33.90 3.58 38.83
N ARG A 277 34.33 4.31 37.80
CA ARG A 277 35.73 4.34 37.32
C ARG A 277 36.70 4.96 38.32
N GLN A 278 36.25 5.90 39.15
CA GLN A 278 37.07 6.52 40.21
C GLN A 278 37.33 5.60 41.42
N GLY A 279 36.81 4.36 41.41
CA GLY A 279 37.20 3.32 42.35
C GLY A 279 36.60 3.50 43.74
N ALA A 280 35.35 3.08 43.91
CA ALA A 280 34.73 2.97 45.22
C ALA A 280 35.32 1.78 46.02
N LYS A 281 36.48 2.00 46.65
CA LYS A 281 36.97 1.18 47.77
C LYS A 281 36.00 1.32 48.94
N GLY A 282 35.01 0.44 49.01
CA GLY A 282 34.20 0.19 50.21
C GLY A 282 32.71 0.53 50.08
N ARG A 283 31.90 -0.49 49.74
CA ARG A 283 30.56 -0.81 50.30
C ARG A 283 29.83 -1.80 49.38
N GLN A 284 29.94 -3.09 49.73
CA GLN A 284 29.49 -4.25 48.95
C GLN A 284 27.97 -4.38 48.73
N SER A 285 27.10 -3.63 49.44
CA SER A 285 25.64 -3.77 49.33
C SER A 285 24.95 -2.80 48.36
N LYS A 286 25.53 -1.62 48.08
CA LYS A 286 24.93 -0.60 47.17
C LYS A 286 25.36 -0.75 45.70
N GLY A 287 26.40 -1.53 45.41
CA GLY A 287 26.89 -1.76 44.05
C GLY A 287 25.99 -2.70 43.21
N LYS A 288 25.39 -3.71 43.83
CA LYS A 288 24.62 -4.76 43.12
C LYS A 288 23.29 -4.25 42.54
N ALA A 289 22.57 -3.41 43.29
CA ALA A 289 21.31 -2.81 42.84
C ALA A 289 21.50 -1.75 41.73
N ARG A 290 22.67 -1.09 41.70
CA ARG A 290 23.01 -0.10 40.66
C ARG A 290 23.56 -0.76 39.39
N LEU A 291 24.31 -1.86 39.49
CA LEU A 291 24.69 -2.67 38.34
C LEU A 291 23.47 -3.29 37.64
N ALA A 292 22.50 -3.79 38.39
CA ALA A 292 21.25 -4.31 37.82
C ALA A 292 20.49 -3.23 37.04
N ARG A 293 20.41 -1.99 37.57
CA ARG A 293 19.88 -0.85 36.82
C ARG A 293 20.67 -0.54 35.56
N PHE A 294 22.01 -0.62 35.59
CA PHE A 294 22.85 -0.39 34.42
C PHE A 294 22.59 -1.41 33.29
N GLU A 295 22.45 -2.69 33.62
CA GLU A 295 22.09 -3.72 32.63
C GLU A 295 20.69 -3.52 32.04
N GLU A 296 19.72 -3.12 32.89
CA GLU A 296 18.36 -2.80 32.47
C GLU A 296 18.30 -1.55 31.56
N LEU A 297 19.18 -0.57 31.81
CA LEU A 297 19.31 0.66 31.02
C LEU A 297 19.91 0.41 29.62
N ASN A 298 20.88 -0.50 29.49
CA ASN A 298 21.56 -0.81 28.20
C ASN A 298 20.69 -1.64 27.23
N ASN A 299 19.70 -2.39 27.72
CA ASN A 299 18.88 -3.26 26.88
C ASN A 299 17.92 -2.49 25.94
N VAL A 300 17.75 -1.17 26.16
CA VAL A 300 16.84 -0.29 25.38
C VAL A 300 17.52 0.28 24.12
N GLU A 301 18.85 0.29 24.02
CA GLU A 301 19.59 0.95 22.92
C GLU A 301 19.54 0.20 21.57
N TYR A 302 19.21 -1.08 21.53
CA TYR A 302 19.40 -1.92 20.32
C TYR A 302 18.44 -1.60 19.15
N GLN A 303 17.36 -0.83 19.37
CA GLN A 303 16.36 -0.59 18.31
C GLN A 303 16.45 0.76 17.59
N LYS A 304 17.29 1.70 18.03
CA LYS A 304 17.32 3.08 17.49
C LYS A 304 18.09 3.32 16.21
N ARG A 305 18.88 2.36 15.73
CA ARG A 305 19.84 2.61 14.64
C ARG A 305 19.24 2.71 13.24
N ASN A 306 17.91 2.63 13.08
CA ASN A 306 17.30 2.61 11.75
C ASN A 306 16.78 3.97 11.24
N GLU A 307 16.86 5.04 12.05
CA GLU A 307 16.30 6.35 11.64
C GLU A 307 17.25 7.21 10.78
N THR A 308 18.55 6.91 10.76
CA THR A 308 19.55 7.74 10.06
C THR A 308 20.12 7.10 8.80
N SER A 309 19.39 6.20 8.13
CA SER A 309 19.82 5.75 6.80
C SER A 309 19.47 6.83 5.77
N GLU A 310 20.21 7.94 5.78
CA GLU A 310 20.23 8.86 4.65
C GLU A 310 20.61 8.06 3.40
N LEU A 311 19.75 8.09 2.39
CA LEU A 311 20.01 7.43 1.12
C LEU A 311 21.13 8.21 0.42
N PHE A 312 22.35 7.68 0.46
CA PHE A 312 23.49 8.28 -0.22
C PHE A 312 23.51 7.89 -1.69
N ILE A 313 23.34 8.88 -2.57
CA ILE A 313 23.58 8.71 -4.01
C ILE A 313 25.05 9.06 -4.25
N PRO A 314 25.88 8.12 -4.75
CA PRO A 314 27.28 8.42 -5.01
C PRO A 314 27.41 9.53 -6.05
N PRO A 315 28.30 10.52 -5.84
CA PRO A 315 28.56 11.53 -6.85
C PRO A 315 29.10 10.85 -8.11
N GLY A 316 28.46 11.13 -9.24
CA GLY A 316 28.87 10.59 -10.54
C GLY A 316 30.22 11.10 -11.01
N PRO A 317 30.76 10.52 -12.10
CA PRO A 317 31.96 11.04 -12.76
C PRO A 317 31.74 12.46 -13.28
N ARG A 318 32.84 13.16 -13.62
CA ARG A 318 32.74 14.51 -14.22
C ARG A 318 31.93 14.46 -15.51
N LEU A 319 30.89 15.28 -15.56
CA LEU A 319 29.97 15.39 -16.70
C LEU A 319 30.39 16.55 -17.60
N GLY A 320 30.42 16.33 -18.91
CA GLY A 320 30.58 17.37 -19.92
C GLY A 320 29.37 18.31 -20.00
N ASP A 321 29.47 19.35 -20.82
CA ASP A 321 28.38 20.34 -20.98
C ASP A 321 27.17 19.78 -21.72
N LYS A 322 27.40 18.90 -22.71
CA LYS A 322 26.36 18.13 -23.40
C LYS A 322 26.08 16.84 -22.63
N VAL A 323 24.85 16.68 -22.13
CA VAL A 323 24.42 15.46 -21.42
C VAL A 323 23.51 14.62 -22.33
N LEU A 324 22.36 15.17 -22.70
CA LEU A 324 21.38 14.49 -23.54
C LEU A 324 20.76 15.51 -24.48
N GLU A 325 20.70 15.17 -25.75
CA GLU A 325 20.03 15.96 -26.77
C GLU A 325 19.09 15.05 -27.55
N VAL A 326 17.82 15.39 -27.58
CA VAL A 326 16.76 14.66 -28.26
C VAL A 326 16.19 15.58 -29.33
N GLN A 327 16.11 15.09 -30.56
CA GLN A 327 15.62 15.87 -31.70
C GLN A 327 14.58 15.07 -32.49
N ASN A 328 13.39 15.64 -32.63
CA ASN A 328 12.25 15.15 -33.41
C ASN A 328 11.94 13.67 -33.15
N LEU A 329 12.08 13.25 -31.89
CA LEU A 329 11.93 11.87 -31.48
C LEU A 329 10.48 11.43 -31.61
N SER A 330 10.25 10.35 -32.36
CA SER A 330 8.94 9.71 -32.43
C SER A 330 9.03 8.20 -32.18
N LYS A 331 8.01 7.68 -31.49
CA LYS A 331 7.91 6.25 -31.16
C LYS A 331 6.46 5.80 -31.06
N SER A 332 6.16 4.67 -31.68
CA SER A 332 4.87 3.98 -31.65
C SER A 332 5.03 2.49 -31.31
N TYR A 333 3.97 1.88 -30.78
CA TYR A 333 3.84 0.42 -30.69
C TYR A 333 2.54 -0.01 -31.34
N GLY A 334 2.63 -0.77 -32.43
CA GLY A 334 1.47 -1.07 -33.26
C GLY A 334 0.81 0.22 -33.73
N ASP A 335 -0.49 0.35 -33.49
CA ASP A 335 -1.27 1.53 -33.86
C ASP A 335 -1.24 2.65 -32.81
N ARG A 336 -0.57 2.44 -31.67
CA ARG A 336 -0.53 3.40 -30.56
C ARG A 336 0.72 4.28 -30.64
N LEU A 337 0.52 5.54 -30.99
CA LEU A 337 1.54 6.60 -30.90
C LEU A 337 1.84 6.91 -29.43
N LEU A 338 3.11 6.82 -29.04
CA LEU A 338 3.55 7.12 -27.66
C LEU A 338 4.25 8.48 -27.56
N ILE A 339 5.12 8.77 -28.53
CA ILE A 339 5.91 10.00 -28.57
C ILE A 339 5.89 10.50 -30.01
N GLU A 340 5.64 11.79 -30.19
CA GLU A 340 5.61 12.45 -31.50
C GLU A 340 6.40 13.76 -31.40
N ASP A 341 7.34 13.94 -32.34
CA ASP A 341 8.15 15.16 -32.53
C ASP A 341 8.73 15.77 -31.25
N LEU A 342 9.22 14.90 -30.35
CA LEU A 342 9.78 15.34 -29.07
C LEU A 342 11.21 15.86 -29.26
N SER A 343 11.43 17.13 -28.91
CA SER A 343 12.75 17.77 -28.95
C SER A 343 13.07 18.47 -27.63
N PHE A 344 14.20 18.11 -27.01
CA PHE A 344 14.72 18.78 -25.81
C PHE A 344 16.22 18.54 -25.62
N ALA A 345 16.88 19.44 -24.90
CA ALA A 345 18.27 19.29 -24.47
C ALA A 345 18.37 19.37 -22.95
N LEU A 346 19.16 18.48 -22.36
CA LEU A 346 19.38 18.39 -20.92
C LEU A 346 20.78 18.93 -20.58
N PRO A 347 20.90 20.05 -19.85
CA PRO A 347 22.19 20.59 -19.44
C PRO A 347 22.76 19.85 -18.22
N LYS A 348 24.07 19.98 -17.99
CA LYS A 348 24.72 19.40 -16.81
C LYS A 348 24.07 19.86 -15.50
N GLY A 349 23.85 18.92 -14.58
CA GLY A 349 23.24 19.18 -13.27
C GLY A 349 21.72 19.39 -13.29
N ALA A 350 21.06 19.30 -14.45
CA ALA A 350 19.61 19.37 -14.50
C ALA A 350 18.95 18.15 -13.84
N ILE A 351 17.88 18.41 -13.09
CA ILE A 351 16.98 17.39 -12.56
C ILE A 351 15.65 17.56 -13.30
N VAL A 352 15.26 16.54 -14.05
CA VAL A 352 14.05 16.57 -14.88
C VAL A 352 13.03 15.60 -14.32
N GLY A 353 11.89 16.12 -13.87
CA GLY A 353 10.73 15.32 -13.51
C GLY A 353 9.90 14.99 -14.74
N ILE A 354 9.73 13.70 -15.04
CA ILE A 354 8.88 13.23 -16.14
C ILE A 354 7.54 12.79 -15.55
N ILE A 355 6.49 13.54 -15.89
CA ILE A 355 5.12 13.27 -15.44
C ILE A 355 4.25 12.83 -16.61
N GLY A 356 3.16 12.14 -16.30
CA GLY A 356 2.19 11.67 -17.27
C GLY A 356 1.55 10.36 -16.83
N PRO A 357 0.45 9.95 -17.46
CA PRO A 357 -0.28 8.76 -17.06
C PRO A 357 0.49 7.47 -17.34
N ASN A 358 0.05 6.37 -16.72
CA ASN A 358 0.62 5.05 -17.00
C ASN A 358 0.38 4.68 -18.47
N GLY A 359 1.38 4.05 -19.08
CA GLY A 359 1.33 3.72 -20.52
C GLY A 359 1.62 4.90 -21.48
N ALA A 360 1.90 6.11 -20.99
CA ALA A 360 2.24 7.27 -21.83
C ALA A 360 3.65 7.23 -22.46
N GLY A 361 4.36 6.09 -22.43
CA GLY A 361 5.70 5.97 -23.03
C GLY A 361 6.87 6.45 -22.16
N LYS A 362 6.68 6.81 -20.89
CA LYS A 362 7.76 7.25 -19.98
C LYS A 362 8.92 6.24 -19.88
N SER A 363 8.59 4.97 -19.63
CA SER A 363 9.60 3.90 -19.54
C SER A 363 10.21 3.56 -20.91
N THR A 364 9.47 3.79 -22.00
CA THR A 364 9.97 3.66 -23.38
C THR A 364 11.03 4.72 -23.68
N LEU A 365 10.81 5.97 -23.24
CA LEU A 365 11.83 7.03 -23.34
C LEU A 365 13.13 6.64 -22.63
N PHE A 366 13.05 6.11 -21.41
CA PHE A 366 14.25 5.63 -20.70
C PHE A 366 14.93 4.44 -21.40
N ARG A 367 14.16 3.51 -21.96
CA ARG A 367 14.70 2.39 -22.75
C ARG A 367 15.43 2.87 -23.99
N MET A 368 14.89 3.86 -24.71
CA MET A 368 15.56 4.48 -25.86
C MET A 368 16.82 5.25 -25.46
N ILE A 369 16.79 6.03 -24.37
CA ILE A 369 17.99 6.70 -23.83
C ILE A 369 19.06 5.68 -23.45
N SER A 370 18.70 4.55 -22.84
CA SER A 370 19.64 3.48 -22.50
C SER A 370 20.11 2.63 -23.68
N GLY A 371 19.62 2.88 -24.90
CA GLY A 371 19.93 2.10 -26.09
C GLY A 371 19.30 0.70 -26.13
N LYS A 372 18.41 0.36 -25.18
CA LYS A 372 17.67 -0.92 -25.16
C LYS A 372 16.60 -0.97 -26.27
N GLU A 373 16.11 0.19 -26.71
CA GLU A 373 15.13 0.32 -27.78
C GLU A 373 15.58 1.42 -28.76
N GLN A 374 15.15 1.31 -30.01
CA GLN A 374 15.46 2.28 -31.06
C GLN A 374 14.24 3.19 -31.31
N PRO A 375 14.45 4.49 -31.59
CA PRO A 375 13.39 5.38 -32.05
C PRO A 375 12.89 4.96 -33.43
N ASP A 376 11.62 5.27 -33.74
CA ASP A 376 11.10 5.03 -35.09
C ASP A 376 11.54 6.17 -36.03
N SER A 377 11.61 7.39 -35.50
CA SER A 377 12.21 8.55 -36.15
C SER A 377 12.82 9.52 -35.12
N GLY A 378 13.66 10.43 -35.61
CA GLY A 378 14.41 11.36 -34.76
C GLY A 378 15.74 10.79 -34.27
N ASN A 379 16.41 11.53 -33.39
CA ASN A 379 17.71 11.15 -32.85
C ASN A 379 17.79 11.40 -31.34
N ILE A 380 18.51 10.52 -30.64
CA ILE A 380 18.87 10.66 -29.23
C ILE A 380 20.39 10.63 -29.17
N ASP A 381 20.99 11.76 -28.79
CA ASP A 381 22.44 11.92 -28.70
C ASP A 381 22.86 12.11 -27.24
N LEU A 382 23.72 11.22 -26.75
CA LEU A 382 24.26 11.23 -25.41
C LEU A 382 25.68 11.76 -25.42
N GLY A 383 26.00 12.64 -24.48
CA GLY A 383 27.37 13.11 -24.32
C GLY A 383 28.34 11.97 -24.01
N GLU A 384 29.56 12.02 -24.55
CA GLU A 384 30.58 10.97 -24.41
C GLU A 384 30.95 10.63 -22.96
N THR A 385 30.73 11.56 -22.03
CA THR A 385 31.05 11.42 -20.59
C THR A 385 29.88 10.89 -19.77
N VAL A 386 28.72 10.64 -20.39
CA VAL A 386 27.51 10.21 -19.68
C VAL A 386 27.60 8.73 -19.34
N VAL A 387 27.48 8.43 -18.05
CA VAL A 387 27.30 7.06 -17.55
C VAL A 387 25.89 6.93 -17.01
N LEU A 388 25.08 6.10 -17.67
CA LEU A 388 23.69 5.87 -17.28
C LEU A 388 23.60 4.87 -16.13
N ALA A 389 22.78 5.20 -15.13
CA ALA A 389 22.32 4.29 -14.10
C ALA A 389 20.79 4.24 -14.15
N SER A 390 20.22 3.10 -14.57
CA SER A 390 18.76 2.92 -14.62
C SER A 390 18.28 2.10 -13.42
N VAL A 391 17.18 2.53 -12.83
CA VAL A 391 16.43 1.77 -11.81
C VAL A 391 15.07 1.45 -12.42
N ASP A 392 14.89 0.19 -12.81
CA ASP A 392 13.68 -0.26 -13.47
C ASP A 392 12.53 -0.47 -12.45
N GLN A 393 11.27 -0.32 -12.90
CA GLN A 393 10.10 -0.48 -12.04
C GLN A 393 9.85 -1.94 -11.62
N PHE A 394 10.33 -2.91 -12.40
CA PHE A 394 10.20 -4.32 -12.09
C PHE A 394 11.36 -4.78 -11.21
N ARG A 395 11.03 -5.24 -9.99
CA ARG A 395 11.98 -5.87 -9.04
C ARG A 395 12.11 -7.39 -9.27
N ASP A 396 11.72 -7.89 -10.44
CA ASP A 396 11.61 -9.34 -10.71
C ASP A 396 12.94 -10.10 -10.67
N SER A 397 14.09 -9.43 -10.63
CA SER A 397 15.41 -10.08 -10.60
C SER A 397 16.09 -10.12 -9.21
N MET A 398 15.36 -9.87 -8.11
CA MET A 398 15.93 -10.04 -6.77
C MET A 398 15.67 -11.45 -6.24
N ASP A 399 16.62 -12.34 -6.51
CA ASP A 399 16.72 -13.66 -5.90
C ASP A 399 16.66 -13.52 -4.36
N ASP A 400 15.53 -13.89 -3.74
CA ASP A 400 15.24 -13.72 -2.31
C ASP A 400 16.31 -14.31 -1.38
N LYS A 401 17.16 -15.20 -1.91
CA LYS A 401 18.31 -15.78 -1.20
C LYS A 401 19.52 -14.85 -1.07
N LYS A 402 19.65 -13.80 -1.88
CA LYS A 402 20.83 -12.90 -1.88
C LYS A 402 20.74 -11.71 -0.92
N ASN A 403 19.59 -11.47 -0.28
CA ASN A 403 19.41 -10.40 0.72
C ASN A 403 20.02 -10.69 2.12
N ARG A 404 21.05 -11.54 2.22
CA ARG A 404 21.83 -11.78 3.45
C ARG A 404 23.15 -11.00 3.51
N LEU A 405 23.26 -9.87 2.82
CA LEU A 405 24.40 -8.94 3.01
C LEU A 405 24.10 -7.96 4.15
N GLY A 406 24.39 -8.43 5.36
CA GLY A 406 24.31 -7.67 6.61
C GLY A 406 24.64 -8.48 7.87
N ARG A 407 25.26 -9.66 7.72
CA ARG A 407 25.86 -10.44 8.82
C ARG A 407 27.35 -10.64 8.55
N SER A 408 28.12 -9.57 8.66
CA SER A 408 29.54 -9.63 9.06
C SER A 408 30.04 -8.23 9.40
N LEU A 409 29.93 -7.86 10.67
CA LEU A 409 30.97 -7.34 11.57
C LEU A 409 30.30 -6.72 12.80
#